data_AF-A0A7S3Z1V8-F1
#
_entry.id   AF-A0A7S3Z1V8-F1
#
_cell.length_a   1.000
_cell.length_b   1.000
_cell.length_c   1.000
_cell.angle_alpha   90.00
_cell.angle_beta   90.00
_cell.angle_gamma   90.00
#
_symmetry.space_group_name_H-M   'P 1'
#
loop_
_entity.id
_entity.type
_entity.pdbx_description
1 polymer ?
#
loop_
_entity_poly.entity_id
_entity_poly.type
_entity_poly.pdbx_seq_one_letter_code
_entity_poly.pdbx_strand_id
1 'polypeptide(L)'
;MQLDDADKGFSFIREGPLDMRMDPDQPLNAADIVNGWPEEELGRIIRDYGEDRCWRRYARCIVEARDAEPIKTTTQLADLIYDNAPREWKKRRTIHPATLVFQGLRVEVNSELDAVTTAIPQ
;
A
#
# COMPACT_ATOMS: atom_id res chain seq x y z
N MET A 1 19.34 0.09 7.42
CA MET A 1 18.29 1.13 7.29
C MET A 1 17.65 1.08 5.91
N GLN A 2 18.25 1.56 4.82
CA GLN A 2 17.59 1.53 3.51
C GLN A 2 17.52 0.13 2.83
N LEU A 3 18.45 -0.78 3.14
CA LEU A 3 18.38 -2.18 2.72
C LEU A 3 17.27 -2.92 3.48
N ASP A 4 17.21 -2.77 4.80
CA ASP A 4 16.12 -3.30 5.63
C ASP A 4 14.73 -2.83 5.16
N ASP A 5 14.62 -1.60 4.64
CA ASP A 5 13.36 -1.08 4.10
C ASP A 5 12.91 -1.83 2.84
N ALA A 6 13.84 -2.26 1.98
CA ALA A 6 13.51 -3.04 0.79
C ALA A 6 13.16 -4.49 1.14
N ASP A 7 13.94 -5.12 2.03
CA ASP A 7 13.73 -6.51 2.45
C ASP A 7 12.40 -6.70 3.20
N LYS A 8 11.91 -5.64 3.86
CA LYS A 8 10.60 -5.59 4.52
C LYS A 8 9.48 -5.01 3.64
N GLY A 9 9.76 -4.60 2.41
CA GLY A 9 8.75 -4.11 1.47
C GLY A 9 8.27 -2.68 1.69
N PHE A 10 8.96 -1.86 2.47
CA PHE A 10 8.63 -0.43 2.67
C PHE A 10 8.97 0.44 1.47
N SER A 11 9.81 -0.05 0.55
CA SER A 11 10.18 0.65 -0.68
C SER A 11 9.79 -0.17 -1.92
N PHE A 12 9.38 0.53 -2.96
CA PHE A 12 9.19 -0.02 -4.31
C PHE A 12 10.30 0.41 -5.28
N ILE A 13 11.32 1.14 -4.81
CA ILE A 13 12.50 1.49 -5.63
C ILE A 13 13.37 0.26 -5.87
N ARG A 14 13.40 -0.65 -4.89
CA ARG A 14 13.97 -1.99 -5.00
C ARG A 14 12.85 -2.99 -4.79
N GLU A 15 12.90 -4.08 -5.55
CA GLU A 15 11.98 -5.18 -5.39
C GLU A 15 12.18 -5.84 -4.02
N GLY A 16 11.06 -6.12 -3.37
CA GLY A 16 10.98 -6.84 -2.11
C GLY A 16 9.59 -7.46 -1.92
N PRO A 17 9.41 -8.31 -0.91
CA PRO A 17 8.11 -8.88 -0.59
C PRO A 17 7.13 -7.77 -0.23
N LEU A 18 5.86 -7.92 -0.60
CA LEU A 18 4.81 -6.98 -0.23
C LEU A 18 4.36 -7.22 1.22
N ASP A 19 5.23 -6.87 2.18
CA ASP A 19 5.04 -7.17 3.60
C ASP A 19 4.64 -5.92 4.42
N MET A 20 5.52 -4.91 4.48
CA MET A 20 5.33 -3.63 5.18
C MET A 20 5.09 -3.70 6.70
N ARG A 21 5.28 -4.86 7.35
CA ARG A 21 5.20 -4.94 8.82
C ARG A 21 6.45 -4.36 9.47
N MET A 22 6.26 -3.48 10.47
CA MET A 22 7.36 -3.03 11.32
C MET A 22 7.77 -4.11 12.32
N ASP A 23 6.78 -4.80 12.88
CA ASP A 23 6.94 -5.96 13.75
C ASP A 23 6.62 -7.25 12.96
N PRO A 24 7.61 -8.14 12.74
CA PRO A 24 7.42 -9.36 11.96
C PRO A 24 6.45 -10.37 12.60
N ASP A 25 6.14 -10.22 13.89
CA ASP A 25 5.20 -11.09 14.61
C ASP A 25 3.74 -10.65 14.40
N GLN A 26 3.49 -9.49 13.76
CA GLN A 26 2.13 -9.08 13.41
C GLN A 26 1.50 -10.02 12.38
N PRO A 27 0.22 -10.39 12.56
CA PRO A 27 -0.43 -11.40 11.72
C PRO A 27 -0.82 -10.88 10.34
N LEU A 28 -1.01 -9.57 10.18
CA LEU A 28 -1.48 -8.94 8.95
C LEU A 28 -0.33 -8.26 8.22
N ASN A 29 -0.11 -8.59 6.94
CA ASN A 29 0.85 -7.90 6.08
C ASN A 29 0.15 -7.23 4.87
N ALA A 30 0.89 -6.43 4.11
CA ALA A 30 0.35 -5.70 2.97
C ALA A 30 -0.18 -6.62 1.85
N ALA A 31 0.45 -7.77 1.61
CA ALA A 31 -0.03 -8.74 0.63
C ALA A 31 -1.37 -9.36 1.06
N ASP A 32 -1.61 -9.59 2.36
CA ASP A 32 -2.88 -10.10 2.86
C ASP A 32 -4.01 -9.09 2.62
N ILE A 33 -3.73 -7.80 2.85
CA ILE A 33 -4.68 -6.71 2.57
C ILE A 33 -4.95 -6.66 1.06
N VAL A 34 -3.91 -6.50 0.25
CA VAL A 34 -4.00 -6.31 -1.20
C VAL A 34 -4.67 -7.50 -1.88
N ASN A 35 -4.36 -8.73 -1.47
CA ASN A 35 -4.90 -9.93 -2.11
C ASN A 35 -6.18 -10.47 -1.47
N GLY A 36 -6.51 -10.08 -0.24
CA GLY A 36 -7.63 -10.66 0.52
C GLY A 36 -8.80 -9.72 0.76
N TRP A 37 -8.59 -8.41 0.85
CA TRP A 37 -9.63 -7.48 1.32
C TRP A 37 -10.60 -7.06 0.21
N PRO A 38 -11.86 -6.71 0.52
CA PRO A 38 -12.81 -6.19 -0.46
C PRO A 38 -12.34 -4.91 -1.14
N GLU A 39 -12.80 -4.65 -2.38
CA GLU A 39 -12.49 -3.43 -3.12
C GLU A 39 -12.80 -2.15 -2.32
N GLU A 40 -13.91 -2.16 -1.59
CA GLU A 40 -14.35 -1.00 -0.79
C GLU A 40 -13.35 -0.66 0.33
N GLU A 41 -12.84 -1.67 1.04
CA GLU A 41 -11.84 -1.48 2.09
C GLU A 41 -10.49 -1.05 1.52
N LEU A 42 -10.06 -1.63 0.39
CA LEU A 42 -8.88 -1.16 -0.33
C LEU A 42 -9.03 0.32 -0.74
N GLY A 43 -10.21 0.68 -1.25
CA GLY A 43 -10.54 2.05 -1.60
C GLY A 43 -10.50 3.00 -0.40
N ARG A 44 -11.02 2.56 0.75
CA ARG A 44 -10.97 3.30 2.02
C ARG A 44 -9.54 3.57 2.45
N ILE A 45 -8.66 2.56 2.48
CA ILE A 45 -7.25 2.70 2.86
C ILE A 45 -6.55 3.75 1.99
N ILE A 46 -6.70 3.64 0.66
CA ILE A 46 -6.04 4.54 -0.29
C ILE A 46 -6.59 5.97 -0.17
N ARG A 47 -7.89 6.12 0.13
CA ARG A 47 -8.55 7.42 0.30
C ARG A 47 -8.15 8.09 1.61
N ASP A 48 -8.25 7.37 2.73
CA ASP A 48 -8.19 7.94 4.08
C ASP A 48 -6.75 8.04 4.58
N TYR A 49 -5.92 7.04 4.29
CA TYR A 49 -4.53 6.99 4.75
C TYR A 49 -3.53 7.36 3.64
N GLY A 50 -3.87 7.06 2.39
CA GLY A 50 -3.08 7.48 1.22
C GLY A 50 -3.43 8.87 0.69
N GLU A 51 -4.58 9.44 1.08
CA GLU A 51 -5.06 10.75 0.60
C GLU A 51 -5.13 10.89 -0.95
N ASP A 52 -5.21 9.77 -1.70
CA ASP A 52 -5.24 9.80 -3.16
C ASP A 52 -6.68 9.84 -3.71
N ARG A 53 -7.00 10.88 -4.47
CA ARG A 53 -8.32 11.06 -5.12
C ARG A 53 -8.66 9.98 -6.15
N CYS A 54 -7.65 9.25 -6.64
CA CYS A 54 -7.80 8.15 -7.60
C CYS A 54 -8.09 6.80 -6.91
N TRP A 55 -8.35 6.78 -5.60
CA TRP A 55 -8.57 5.57 -4.79
C TRP A 55 -9.49 4.53 -5.45
N ARG A 56 -10.65 4.94 -6.01
CA ARG A 56 -11.59 4.02 -6.70
C ARG A 56 -10.93 3.26 -7.83
N ARG A 57 -10.10 3.97 -8.61
CA ARG A 57 -9.42 3.40 -9.77
C ARG A 57 -8.36 2.40 -9.32
N TYR A 58 -7.56 2.75 -8.32
CA TYR A 58 -6.51 1.88 -7.82
C TYR A 58 -7.05 0.64 -7.12
N ALA A 59 -8.08 0.78 -6.28
CA ALA A 59 -8.74 -0.36 -5.64
C ALA A 59 -9.28 -1.35 -6.67
N ARG A 60 -10.01 -0.85 -7.67
CA ARG A 60 -10.51 -1.69 -8.77
C ARG A 60 -9.38 -2.40 -9.51
N CYS A 61 -8.32 -1.69 -9.91
CA CYS A 61 -7.21 -2.30 -10.64
C CYS A 61 -6.47 -3.35 -9.80
N ILE A 62 -6.34 -3.16 -8.49
CA ILE A 62 -5.78 -4.16 -7.58
C ILE A 62 -6.62 -5.43 -7.58
N VAL A 63 -7.94 -5.31 -7.45
CA VAL A 63 -8.86 -6.45 -7.45
C VAL A 63 -8.83 -7.18 -8.79
N GLU A 64 -8.90 -6.44 -9.90
CA GLU A 64 -8.80 -7.03 -11.25
C GLU A 64 -7.46 -7.76 -11.47
N ALA A 65 -6.35 -7.21 -10.96
CA ALA A 65 -5.03 -7.82 -11.10
C ALA A 65 -4.87 -9.09 -10.25
N ARG A 66 -5.28 -9.06 -8.98
CA ARG A 66 -5.13 -10.23 -8.09
C ARG A 66 -6.00 -11.41 -8.48
N ASP A 67 -7.14 -11.16 -9.14
CA ASP A 67 -8.01 -12.22 -9.66
C ASP A 67 -7.31 -13.01 -10.78
N ALA A 68 -6.35 -12.40 -11.48
CA ALA A 68 -5.51 -13.07 -12.46
C ALA A 68 -4.27 -13.72 -11.83
N GLU A 69 -3.51 -12.97 -11.02
CA GLU A 69 -2.37 -13.49 -10.27
C GLU A 69 -2.16 -12.70 -8.96
N PRO A 70 -1.93 -13.36 -7.81
CA PRO A 70 -1.65 -12.66 -6.56
C PRO A 70 -0.44 -11.73 -6.66
N ILE A 71 -0.59 -10.52 -6.13
CA ILE A 71 0.45 -9.49 -6.08
C ILE A 71 1.38 -9.80 -4.91
N LYS A 72 2.65 -10.10 -5.18
CA LYS A 72 3.60 -10.64 -4.19
C LYS A 72 4.72 -9.66 -3.83
N THR A 73 5.00 -8.72 -4.72
CA THR A 73 6.16 -7.82 -4.59
C THR A 73 5.78 -6.35 -4.65
N THR A 74 6.65 -5.52 -4.10
CA THR A 74 6.49 -4.06 -4.12
C THR A 74 6.52 -3.47 -5.53
N THR A 75 7.36 -4.01 -6.42
CA THR A 75 7.45 -3.60 -7.83
C THR A 75 6.18 -3.92 -8.59
N GLN A 76 5.63 -5.14 -8.44
CA GLN A 76 4.35 -5.51 -9.06
C GLN A 76 3.22 -4.56 -8.69
N LEU A 77 3.08 -4.22 -7.41
CA LEU A 77 2.06 -3.25 -6.98
C LEU A 77 2.36 -1.85 -7.54
N ALA A 78 3.62 -1.41 -7.48
CA ALA A 78 3.98 -0.07 -7.94
C ALA A 78 3.76 0.12 -9.45
N ASP A 79 4.09 -0.88 -10.26
CA ASP A 79 3.90 -0.88 -11.70
C ASP A 79 2.40 -0.89 -12.05
N LEU A 80 1.60 -1.73 -11.37
CA LEU A 80 0.15 -1.76 -11.54
C LEU A 80 -0.49 -0.39 -11.29
N ILE A 81 -0.10 0.26 -10.19
CA ILE A 81 -0.59 1.59 -9.84
C ILE A 81 -0.10 2.63 -10.84
N TYR A 82 1.17 2.56 -11.24
CA TYR A 82 1.75 3.47 -12.22
C TYR A 82 1.01 3.37 -13.55
N ASP A 83 0.81 2.17 -14.10
CA ASP A 83 0.16 1.97 -15.40
C ASP A 83 -1.29 2.46 -15.41
N ASN A 84 -1.96 2.35 -14.26
CA ASN A 84 -3.32 2.81 -14.09
C ASN A 84 -3.42 4.25 -13.58
N ALA A 85 -2.33 4.96 -13.30
CA ALA A 85 -2.41 6.35 -12.86
C ALA A 85 -2.89 7.26 -14.02
N PRO A 86 -3.82 8.22 -13.76
CA PRO A 86 -4.22 9.20 -14.76
C PRO A 86 -3.01 9.98 -15.30
N ARG A 87 -3.04 10.35 -16.59
CA ARG A 87 -1.95 11.11 -17.22
C ARG A 87 -1.64 12.42 -16.48
N GLU A 88 -2.67 13.08 -15.94
CA GLU A 88 -2.52 14.30 -15.14
C GLU A 88 -1.77 14.07 -13.84
N TRP A 89 -1.92 12.89 -13.23
CA TRP A 89 -1.14 12.50 -12.07
C TRP A 89 0.33 12.32 -12.50
N LYS A 90 0.62 11.52 -13.53
CA LYS A 90 2.00 11.33 -14.03
C LYS A 90 2.73 12.65 -14.37
N LYS A 91 2.00 13.69 -14.81
CA LYS A 91 2.53 15.03 -15.10
C LYS A 91 3.01 15.81 -13.87
N ARG A 92 2.54 15.49 -12.67
CA ARG A 92 2.94 16.22 -11.45
C ARG A 92 4.40 15.97 -11.06
N ARG A 93 5.08 14.97 -11.66
CA ARG A 93 6.54 14.61 -11.64
C ARG A 93 7.28 14.55 -10.31
N THR A 94 6.78 15.17 -9.24
CA THR A 94 7.45 15.30 -7.95
C THR A 94 7.27 14.06 -7.08
N ILE A 95 6.19 13.29 -7.28
CA ILE A 95 5.85 12.14 -6.44
C ILE A 95 5.37 11.00 -7.36
N HIS A 96 5.81 9.78 -7.08
CA HIS A 96 5.37 8.59 -7.80
C HIS A 96 3.93 8.22 -7.37
N PRO A 97 3.02 7.85 -8.29
CA PRO A 97 1.64 7.54 -7.93
C PRO A 97 1.50 6.45 -6.86
N ALA A 98 2.38 5.44 -6.89
CA ALA A 98 2.39 4.38 -5.89
C ALA A 98 2.76 4.86 -4.48
N THR A 99 3.42 6.02 -4.31
CA THR A 99 3.85 6.52 -2.99
C THR A 99 2.67 6.64 -2.03
N LEU A 100 1.54 7.18 -2.49
CA LEU A 100 0.34 7.38 -1.67
C LEU A 100 -0.36 6.07 -1.32
N VAL A 101 -0.39 5.12 -2.26
CA VAL A 101 -0.94 3.78 -2.02
C VAL A 101 -0.10 3.02 -0.98
N PHE A 102 1.23 3.07 -1.12
CA PHE A 102 2.15 2.46 -0.16
C PHE A 102 2.07 3.10 1.22
N GLN A 103 1.92 4.42 1.29
CA GLN A 103 1.67 5.11 2.55
C GLN A 103 0.41 4.58 3.24
N GLY A 104 -0.70 4.47 2.50
CA GLY A 104 -1.96 3.97 3.07
C GLY A 104 -1.84 2.54 3.59
N LEU A 105 -1.23 1.65 2.80
CA LEU A 105 -0.99 0.25 3.22
C LEU A 105 -0.09 0.17 4.45
N ARG A 106 0.98 0.98 4.52
CA ARG A 106 1.87 1.01 5.69
C ARG A 106 1.13 1.44 6.95
N VAL A 107 0.26 2.44 6.85
CA VAL A 107 -0.56 2.87 7.98
C VAL A 107 -1.49 1.74 8.39
N GLU A 108 -2.23 1.14 7.46
CA GLU A 108 -3.18 0.06 7.77
C GLU A 108 -2.50 -1.14 8.43
N VAL A 109 -1.40 -1.65 7.83
CA VAL A 109 -0.65 -2.79 8.36
C VAL A 109 -0.17 -2.54 9.79
N ASN A 110 0.25 -1.31 10.09
CA ASN A 110 0.84 -0.99 11.39
C ASN A 110 -0.14 -0.26 12.33
N SER A 111 -1.43 -0.19 11.99
CA SER A 111 -2.43 0.58 12.75
C SER A 111 -2.69 0.05 14.16
N GLU A 112 -2.42 -1.23 14.44
CA GLU A 112 -2.51 -1.77 15.80
C GLU A 112 -1.47 -1.15 16.76
N LEU A 113 -0.34 -0.65 16.26
CA LEU A 113 0.63 0.12 17.06
C LEU A 113 0.13 1.54 17.36
N ASP A 114 -0.68 2.13 16.47
CA ASP A 114 -1.24 3.47 16.65
C ASP A 114 -2.42 3.48 17.63
N ALA A 115 -3.22 2.41 17.66
CA ALA A 115 -4.32 2.23 18.60
C ALA A 115 -3.87 2.21 20.07
N VAL A 116 -2.66 1.68 20.35
CA VAL A 116 -2.07 1.67 21.71
C VAL A 116 -1.58 3.06 22.14
N THR A 117 -1.24 3.94 21.18
CA THR A 117 -0.75 5.30 21.48
C THR A 117 -1.89 6.29 21.79
N THR A 118 -3.14 5.93 21.47
CA THR A 118 -4.33 6.75 21.77
C THR A 118 -4.91 6.51 23.17
N ALA A 119 -4.21 5.77 24.04
CA ALA A 119 -4.60 5.52 25.43
C ALA A 119 -3.72 6.25 26.47
N ILE A 120 -3.30 7.48 26.19
CA ILE A 120 -2.82 8.39 27.26
C ILE A 120 -3.96 9.35 27.60
N PRO A 121 -4.73 9.11 28.69
CA PRO A 121 -5.60 10.14 29.23
C PRO A 121 -4.73 11.32 29.68
N GLN A 122 -5.11 12.53 29.24
CA GLN A 122 -4.67 13.77 29.90
C GLN A 122 -5.36 13.91 31.25
#